data_AF-A0A126P8B7-F1
#
_entry.id   AF-A0A126P8B7-F1
#
_cell.length_a   1.000
_cell.length_b   1.000
_cell.length_c   1.000
_cell.angle_alpha   90.00
_cell.angle_beta   90.00
_cell.angle_gamma   90.00
#
_symmetry.space_group_name_H-M   'P 1'
#
loop_
_entity.id
_entity.type
_entity.pdbx_description
1 polymer ?
#
loop_
_entity_poly.entity_id
_entity_poly.type
_entity_poly.pdbx_seq_one_letter_code
_entity_poly.pdbx_strand_id
1 'polypeptide(L)'
;MLDDDNRQLLGVEIDFSLPAARVVQTLTRLVDYHGCPAQLRTDNGPEFISNRLSEWGEKQGIMLHWIQPGKPTQNAYIERFNGSFRRELLDAHLFRSLAHVRPLVGQI
;
A
#
# COMPACT_ATOMS: atom_id res chain seq x y z
N MET A 1 -2.62 -1.06 1.93
CA MET A 1 -3.54 -1.31 0.81
C MET A 1 -4.94 -1.26 1.36
N LEU A 2 -5.81 -0.49 0.70
CA LEU A 2 -7.20 -0.29 1.08
C LEU A 2 -8.08 -0.73 -0.10
N ASP A 3 -9.18 -1.39 0.19
CA ASP A 3 -10.24 -1.65 -0.79
C ASP A 3 -11.07 -0.37 -1.02
N ASP A 4 -11.32 0.00 -2.27
CA ASP A 4 -11.99 1.26 -2.61
C ASP A 4 -13.53 1.19 -2.50
N ASP A 5 -14.11 -0.02 -2.58
CA ASP A 5 -15.56 -0.24 -2.54
C ASP A 5 -16.06 -0.23 -1.09
N ASN A 6 -15.48 -1.10 -0.25
CA ASN A 6 -15.95 -1.30 1.12
C ASN A 6 -15.07 -0.61 2.18
N ARG A 7 -13.97 0.06 1.76
CA ARG A 7 -13.00 0.75 2.64
C ARG A 7 -12.32 -0.16 3.64
N GLN A 8 -12.25 -1.47 3.36
CA GLN A 8 -11.53 -2.43 4.18
C GLN A 8 -10.02 -2.21 4.06
N LEU A 9 -9.31 -2.21 5.19
CA LEU A 9 -7.86 -2.30 5.19
C LEU A 9 -7.45 -3.75 4.88
N LEU A 10 -6.70 -3.93 3.80
CA LEU A 10 -6.21 -5.25 3.37
C LEU A 10 -4.82 -5.55 3.93
N GLY A 11 -4.03 -4.51 4.21
CA GLY A 11 -2.76 -4.69 4.91
C GLY A 11 -1.86 -3.49 4.85
N VAL A 12 -0.87 -3.46 5.74
CA VAL A 12 0.11 -2.39 5.87
C VAL A 12 1.50 -3.00 5.92
N GLU A 13 2.42 -2.46 5.12
CA GLU A 13 3.83 -2.83 5.15
C GLU A 13 4.62 -1.69 5.78
N ILE A 14 5.46 -2.00 6.79
CA ILE A 14 6.35 -1.03 7.42
C ILE A 14 7.80 -1.46 7.25
N ASP A 15 8.58 -0.56 6.68
CA ASP A 15 10.03 -0.67 6.56
C ASP A 15 10.67 0.73 6.44
N PHE A 16 11.99 0.80 6.48
CA PHE A 16 12.72 2.06 6.28
C PHE A 16 12.65 2.56 4.82
N SER A 17 12.48 1.63 3.87
CA SER A 17 12.25 1.93 2.48
C SER A 17 11.38 0.85 1.84
N LEU A 18 10.56 1.25 0.86
CA LEU A 18 9.68 0.36 0.11
C LEU A 18 10.04 0.40 -1.37
N PRO A 19 11.19 -0.17 -1.78
CA PRO A 19 11.52 -0.27 -3.20
C PRO A 19 10.47 -1.12 -3.92
N ALA A 20 10.36 -0.94 -5.24
CA ALA A 20 9.41 -1.67 -6.09
C ALA A 20 9.39 -3.19 -5.85
N ALA A 21 10.55 -3.81 -5.61
CA ALA A 21 10.64 -5.24 -5.33
C ALA A 21 9.92 -5.64 -4.02
N ARG A 22 9.98 -4.78 -3.00
CA ARG A 22 9.27 -5.00 -1.73
C ARG A 22 7.77 -4.79 -1.90
N VAL A 23 7.37 -3.75 -2.64
CA VAL A 23 5.96 -3.49 -2.97
C VAL A 23 5.33 -4.69 -3.67
N VAL A 24 5.97 -5.22 -4.72
CA VAL A 24 5.50 -6.41 -5.46
C VAL A 24 5.39 -7.62 -4.53
N GLN A 25 6.34 -7.83 -3.63
CA GLN A 25 6.29 -8.94 -2.67
C GLN A 25 5.08 -8.81 -1.73
N THR A 26 4.83 -7.63 -1.17
CA THR A 26 3.67 -7.38 -0.31
C THR A 26 2.37 -7.55 -1.08
N LEU A 27 2.26 -6.98 -2.28
CA LEU A 27 1.05 -7.11 -3.10
C LEU A 27 0.78 -8.56 -3.50
N THR A 28 1.81 -9.35 -3.82
CA THR A 28 1.64 -10.79 -4.11
C THR A 28 1.00 -11.51 -2.92
N ARG A 29 1.50 -11.28 -1.69
CA ARG A 29 0.92 -11.89 -0.49
C ARG A 29 -0.53 -11.47 -0.25
N LEU A 30 -0.85 -10.19 -0.50
CA LEU A 30 -2.21 -9.68 -0.35
C LEU A 30 -3.16 -10.29 -1.38
N VAL A 31 -2.71 -10.44 -2.62
CA VAL A 31 -3.46 -11.13 -3.68
C VAL A 31 -3.68 -12.60 -3.33
N ASP A 32 -2.67 -13.28 -2.79
CA ASP A 32 -2.81 -14.68 -2.37
C ASP A 32 -3.84 -14.85 -1.24
N TYR A 33 -3.95 -13.87 -0.34
CA TYR A 33 -4.84 -13.94 0.83
C TYR A 33 -6.26 -13.42 0.58
N HIS A 34 -6.40 -12.32 -0.16
CA HIS A 34 -7.69 -11.65 -0.41
C HIS A 34 -8.28 -11.92 -1.80
N GLY A 35 -7.50 -12.50 -2.70
CA GLY A 35 -7.84 -12.65 -4.12
C GLY A 35 -7.27 -11.52 -4.99
N CYS A 36 -7.26 -11.78 -6.30
CA CYS A 36 -6.71 -10.84 -7.29
C CYS A 36 -7.74 -9.76 -7.65
N PRO A 37 -7.44 -8.46 -7.45
CA PRO A 37 -8.33 -7.39 -7.84
C PRO A 37 -8.29 -7.16 -9.36
N ALA A 38 -9.35 -6.59 -9.93
CA ALA A 38 -9.33 -6.23 -11.36
C ALA A 38 -8.41 -5.02 -11.64
N GLN A 39 -8.28 -4.11 -10.66
CA GLN A 39 -7.53 -2.86 -10.82
C GLN A 39 -6.79 -2.49 -9.53
N LEU A 40 -5.64 -1.84 -9.68
CA LEU A 40 -4.88 -1.24 -8.59
C LEU A 40 -4.67 0.24 -8.88
N ARG A 41 -5.13 1.12 -7.98
CA ARG A 41 -4.88 2.56 -8.06
C ARG A 41 -3.70 2.95 -7.18
N THR A 42 -2.73 3.66 -7.74
CA THR A 42 -1.53 4.13 -7.02
C THR A 42 -1.24 5.60 -7.31
N ASP A 43 -0.44 6.23 -6.46
CA ASP A 43 0.15 7.51 -6.80
C ASP A 43 1.29 7.37 -7.83
N ASN A 44 1.98 8.47 -8.10
CA ASN A 44 3.09 8.53 -9.04
C ASN A 44 4.47 8.31 -8.39
N GLY A 45 4.53 7.60 -7.27
CA GLY A 45 5.78 7.23 -6.61
C GLY A 45 6.66 6.35 -7.52
N PRO A 46 8.00 6.49 -7.45
CA PRO A 46 8.92 5.71 -8.29
C PRO A 46 8.80 4.19 -8.07
N GLU A 47 8.41 3.75 -6.88
CA GLU A 47 8.10 2.35 -6.58
C GLU A 47 6.88 1.84 -7.37
N PHE A 48 5.92 2.72 -7.67
CA PHE A 48 4.67 2.38 -8.36
C PHE A 48 4.71 2.62 -9.88
N ILE A 49 5.59 3.48 -10.38
CA ILE A 49 5.83 3.65 -11.84
C ILE A 49 6.92 2.67 -12.35
N SER A 50 7.43 1.79 -11.48
CA SER A 50 8.49 0.87 -11.85
C SER A 50 8.03 -0.20 -12.86
N ASN A 51 8.91 -0.54 -13.83
CA ASN A 51 8.68 -1.66 -14.76
C ASN A 51 8.36 -2.96 -14.01
N ARG A 52 8.98 -3.16 -12.85
CA ARG A 52 8.77 -4.36 -12.03
C ARG A 52 7.33 -4.49 -11.56
N LEU A 53 6.69 -3.39 -11.15
CA LEU A 53 5.28 -3.43 -10.76
C LEU A 53 4.39 -3.65 -11.98
N SER A 54 4.68 -2.99 -13.10
CA SER A 54 3.94 -3.16 -14.36
C SER A 54 3.96 -4.61 -14.85
N GLU A 55 5.14 -5.23 -14.93
CA GLU A 55 5.29 -6.64 -15.32
C GLU A 55 4.56 -7.60 -14.37
N TRP A 56 4.57 -7.30 -13.07
CA TRP A 56 3.83 -8.08 -12.10
C TRP A 56 2.31 -7.92 -12.28
N GLY A 57 1.82 -6.70 -12.45
CA GLY A 57 0.40 -6.42 -12.66
C GLY A 57 -0.13 -7.11 -13.92
N GLU A 58 0.61 -7.03 -15.02
CA GLU A 58 0.29 -7.72 -16.28
C GLU A 58 0.18 -9.25 -16.08
N LYS A 59 1.14 -9.85 -15.37
CA LYS A 59 1.12 -11.30 -15.08
C LYS A 59 -0.05 -11.73 -14.22
N GLN A 60 -0.49 -10.87 -13.29
CA GLN A 60 -1.64 -11.14 -12.43
C GLN A 60 -2.98 -10.79 -13.09
N GLY A 61 -2.97 -10.16 -14.27
CA GLY A 61 -4.18 -9.66 -14.92
C GLY A 61 -4.77 -8.41 -14.25
N ILE A 62 -3.95 -7.65 -13.51
CA ILE A 62 -4.34 -6.46 -12.77
C ILE A 62 -4.07 -5.21 -13.63
N MET A 63 -5.08 -4.39 -13.84
CA MET A 63 -4.89 -3.08 -14.47
C MET A 63 -4.33 -2.07 -13.46
N LEU A 64 -3.11 -1.58 -13.71
CA LEU A 64 -2.54 -0.50 -12.92
C LEU A 64 -3.08 0.85 -13.38
N HIS A 65 -3.54 1.67 -12.44
CA HIS A 65 -4.07 3.00 -12.70
C HIS A 65 -3.36 4.04 -11.82
N TRP A 66 -2.49 4.84 -12.41
CA TRP A 66 -1.86 5.97 -11.72
C TRP A 66 -2.81 7.16 -11.61
N ILE A 67 -2.80 7.85 -10.47
CA ILE A 67 -3.55 9.10 -10.34
C ILE A 67 -3.03 10.15 -11.33
N GLN A 68 -3.92 11.04 -11.77
CA GLN A 68 -3.55 12.14 -12.64
C GLN A 68 -2.66 13.15 -11.88
N PRO A 69 -1.58 13.65 -12.50
CA PRO A 69 -0.79 14.73 -11.92
C PRO A 69 -1.66 15.93 -11.55
N GLY A 70 -1.49 16.44 -10.32
CA GLY A 70 -2.29 17.56 -9.81
C GLY A 70 -3.72 17.20 -9.39
N LYS A 71 -4.09 15.91 -9.30
CA LYS A 71 -5.40 15.44 -8.79
C LYS A 71 -5.25 14.57 -7.53
N PRO A 72 -4.76 15.14 -6.40
CA PRO A 72 -4.53 14.37 -5.16
C PRO A 72 -5.82 13.77 -4.58
N THR A 73 -6.99 14.32 -4.91
CA THR A 73 -8.29 13.82 -4.44
C THR A 73 -8.60 12.41 -4.95
N GLN A 74 -7.99 11.95 -6.04
CA GLN A 74 -8.13 10.57 -6.52
C GLN A 74 -7.51 9.54 -5.56
N ASN A 75 -6.63 9.98 -4.65
CA ASN A 75 -6.01 9.14 -3.62
C ASN A 75 -6.55 9.44 -2.21
N ALA A 76 -7.62 10.23 -2.08
CA ALA A 76 -8.02 10.83 -0.79
C ALA A 76 -8.26 9.81 0.34
N TYR A 77 -8.76 8.61 0.02
CA TYR A 77 -9.02 7.58 1.04
C TYR A 77 -7.74 7.04 1.67
N ILE A 78 -6.76 6.63 0.86
CA ILE A 78 -5.50 6.13 1.41
C ILE A 78 -4.70 7.25 2.07
N GLU A 79 -4.77 8.49 1.56
CA GLU A 79 -4.14 9.64 2.22
C GLU A 79 -4.76 9.92 3.60
N ARG A 80 -6.09 9.86 3.70
CA ARG A 80 -6.79 10.00 4.98
C ARG A 80 -6.41 8.87 5.94
N PHE A 81 -6.39 7.62 5.46
CA PHE A 81 -5.96 6.48 6.25
C PHE A 81 -4.52 6.67 6.76
N ASN A 82 -3.58 7.00 5.88
CA ASN A 82 -2.18 7.24 6.23
C ASN A 82 -2.05 8.36 7.28
N GLY A 83 -2.85 9.42 7.15
CA GLY A 83 -2.91 10.51 8.12
C GLY A 83 -3.40 10.07 9.49
N SER A 84 -4.48 9.27 9.56
CA SER A 84 -4.98 8.71 10.82
C SER A 84 -4.01 7.70 11.40
N PHE A 85 -3.51 6.77 10.61
CA PHE A 85 -2.54 5.76 11.02
C PHE A 85 -1.27 6.39 11.63
N ARG A 86 -0.76 7.47 11.01
CA ARG A 86 0.38 8.21 11.56
C ARG A 86 0.05 8.82 12.92
N ARG A 87 -1.05 9.57 13.04
CA ARG A 87 -1.39 10.26 14.30
C ARG A 87 -1.76 9.32 15.42
N GLU A 88 -2.55 8.30 15.11
CA GLU A 88 -3.20 7.44 16.12
C GLU A 88 -2.30 6.27 16.54
N LEU A 89 -1.41 5.80 15.67
CA LEU A 89 -0.47 4.72 15.99
C LEU A 89 0.96 5.22 16.06
N LEU A 90 1.47 5.85 14.99
CA LEU A 90 2.90 6.13 14.88
C LEU A 90 3.39 7.23 15.82
N ASP A 91 2.64 8.32 15.93
CA ASP A 91 2.98 9.47 16.77
C ASP A 91 2.65 9.20 18.25
N ALA A 92 1.72 8.27 18.53
CA ALA A 92 1.31 7.90 19.87
C ALA A 92 2.32 7.00 20.60
N HIS A 93 3.28 6.39 19.87
CA HIS A 93 4.21 5.40 20.41
C HIS A 93 5.66 5.75 20.09
N LEU A 94 6.55 5.58 21.08
CA LEU A 94 7.99 5.68 20.86
C LEU A 94 8.55 4.32 20.42
N PHE A 95 8.92 4.20 19.14
CA PHE A 95 9.54 2.99 18.60
C PHE A 95 11.06 3.05 18.65
N ARG A 96 11.68 1.95 19.10
CA ARG A 96 13.14 1.79 19.15
C ARG A 96 13.70 0.98 17.99
N SER A 97 12.85 0.25 17.26
CA SER A 97 13.22 -0.56 16.11
C SER A 97 11.99 -1.00 15.32
N LEU A 98 12.17 -1.41 14.05
CA LEU A 98 11.10 -2.01 13.25
C LEU A 98 10.52 -3.28 13.87
N ALA A 99 11.32 -4.04 14.63
CA ALA A 99 10.84 -5.22 15.33
C ALA A 99 9.79 -4.88 16.40
N HIS A 100 9.80 -3.66 16.94
CA HIS A 100 8.77 -3.19 17.85
C HIS A 100 7.49 -2.77 17.12
N VAL A 101 7.61 -2.17 15.92
CA VAL A 101 6.45 -1.67 15.15
C VAL A 101 5.67 -2.79 14.49
N ARG A 102 6.37 -3.75 13.86
CA ARG A 102 5.74 -4.77 13.00
C ARG A 102 4.65 -5.59 13.71
N PRO A 103 4.80 -6.04 14.97
CA PRO A 103 3.74 -6.76 15.67
C PRO A 103 2.49 -5.92 15.92
N LEU A 104 2.62 -4.61 16.15
CA LEU A 104 1.49 -3.71 16.39
C LEU A 104 0.69 -3.44 15.11
N VAL A 105 1.35 -3.51 13.96
CA VAL A 105 0.73 -3.27 12.65
C VAL A 105 0.16 -4.53 12.03
N GLY A 106 0.83 -5.68 12.21
CA GLY A 106 0.31 -6.97 11.76
C GLY A 106 -0.91 -7.48 12.52
N GLN A 107 -1.41 -6.71 13.50
CA GLN A 107 -2.66 -6.95 14.24
C GLN A 107 -3.86 -6.17 13.67
N ILE A 108 -3.63 -5.33 12.65
CA ILE A 108 -4.64 -4.49 11.98
C ILE A 108 -4.94 -5.09 10.62
#